data_AF-A0A2D4P6U0-F1
#
_entry.id   AF-A0A2D4P6U0-F1
#
_cell.length_a   1.000
_cell.length_b   1.000
_cell.length_c   1.000
_cell.angle_alpha   90.00
_cell.angle_beta   90.00
_cell.angle_gamma   90.00
#
_symmetry.space_group_name_H-M   'P 1'
#
loop_
_entity.id
_entity.type
_entity.pdbx_description
1 polymer ?
#
loop_
_entity_poly.entity_id
_entity_poly.type
_entity_poly.pdbx_seq_one_letter_code
_entity_poly.pdbx_strand_id
1 'polypeptide(L)'
;MEQAKLQREDIYSVEIVGGATRIPAVKEQICNFFCKEISTTLNADEAVARGCALQCAILSPAFKVREFSITDVVPYSITLRWQSSFEEGTGECEVFSKTHASPFSKVITFHKKEPFELEAFYTHPHDVPYPDTRIGHFVIQNVGPQNDGDNSKVKVKVRVNIHGIFSVANASVVEKQNLDNEPNDIPMDTELSCRNQSKDELAKIQIDQDDGNQKNQIEQSQTDEETDHIGTEGKTASGDKIDANQSSKTKIKCIDLPIHVNLYRQVDQDLINCYIENEGKMIMQDILEKEKNDAKNAVEEYVYDLRDKLCGAYEKFITEDDARKITLMLEDIENWLYEDGEDQPKHVYVEKLQEMKKFGGPIHDRYKEYEERPKALFDLENKLQMLMKTLEEHENKDKKYDHIDPVDMEKVEKYASEAMNWLSSKMHIQHRLNLTQDPIIKVAEIKAKSKELDNLCNPIIYKPKSKAEPLSKDQGKSNSEQNRPMNGQGSSDTKLDDSCQQPKSSEEMDMD
;
A
#
# COMPACT_ATOMS: atom_id res chain seq x y z
N MET A 1 -14.07 29.22 23.09
CA MET A 1 -15.07 30.29 22.85
C MET A 1 -14.38 31.58 22.43
N GLU A 2 -13.75 32.34 23.34
CA GLU A 2 -13.14 33.66 23.05
C GLU A 2 -12.22 33.68 21.82
N GLN A 3 -11.27 32.74 21.71
CA GLN A 3 -10.35 32.64 20.55
C GLN A 3 -11.08 32.41 19.22
N ALA A 4 -12.17 31.63 19.24
CA ALA A 4 -13.01 31.38 18.06
C ALA A 4 -14.00 32.52 17.78
N LYS A 5 -14.12 33.50 18.71
CA LYS A 5 -15.08 34.61 18.67
C LYS A 5 -16.55 34.16 18.57
N LEU A 6 -16.86 32.99 19.10
CA LEU A 6 -18.20 32.40 19.18
C LEU A 6 -18.79 32.52 20.59
N GLN A 7 -20.11 32.60 20.65
CA GLN A 7 -20.93 32.45 21.86
C GLN A 7 -21.33 30.98 22.06
N ARG A 8 -21.88 30.63 23.23
CA ARG A 8 -22.20 29.22 23.59
C ARG A 8 -23.33 28.67 22.72
N GLU A 9 -24.23 29.56 22.33
CA GLU A 9 -25.42 29.33 21.53
C GLU A 9 -25.07 28.94 20.09
N ASP A 10 -23.93 29.43 19.57
CA ASP A 10 -23.42 29.15 18.22
C ASP A 10 -22.91 27.69 18.07
N ILE A 11 -22.63 27.00 19.18
CA ILE A 11 -22.13 25.62 19.17
C ILE A 11 -23.29 24.66 18.89
N TYR A 12 -23.28 24.00 17.73
CA TYR A 12 -24.33 23.05 17.36
C TYR A 12 -24.41 21.85 18.33
N SER A 13 -23.31 21.10 18.46
CA SER A 13 -23.18 19.89 19.28
C SER A 13 -21.85 19.86 20.04
N VAL A 14 -21.79 19.07 21.12
CA VAL A 14 -20.59 18.89 21.96
C VAL A 14 -20.23 17.40 22.01
N GLU A 15 -19.38 16.95 21.09
CA GLU A 15 -18.82 15.58 21.13
C GLU A 15 -17.68 15.50 22.17
N ILE A 16 -17.68 14.44 22.99
CA ILE A 16 -16.61 14.19 23.97
C ILE A 16 -15.80 12.94 23.62
N VAL A 17 -14.47 13.03 23.76
CA VAL A 17 -13.52 11.93 23.51
C VAL A 17 -12.44 11.89 24.61
N GLY A 18 -11.79 10.74 24.76
CA GLY A 18 -10.76 10.48 25.77
C GLY A 18 -11.33 9.99 27.10
N GLY A 19 -10.67 8.99 27.71
CA GLY A 19 -11.18 8.25 28.87
C GLY A 19 -11.54 9.10 30.10
N ALA A 20 -10.86 10.23 30.34
CA ALA A 20 -11.17 11.15 31.45
C ALA A 20 -12.57 11.78 31.35
N THR A 21 -13.13 11.90 30.14
CA THR A 21 -14.50 12.42 29.92
C THR A 21 -15.59 11.44 30.38
N ARG A 22 -15.23 10.21 30.79
CA ARG A 22 -16.18 9.25 31.39
C ARG A 22 -16.61 9.64 32.80
N ILE A 23 -15.84 10.47 33.51
CA ILE A 23 -16.12 10.90 34.89
C ILE A 23 -17.43 11.71 34.92
N PRO A 24 -18.46 11.33 35.71
CA PRO A 24 -19.75 12.01 35.71
C PRO A 24 -19.67 13.52 36.00
N ALA A 25 -18.83 13.92 36.96
CA ALA A 25 -18.62 15.33 37.27
C ALA A 25 -18.03 16.14 36.10
N VAL A 26 -17.16 15.54 35.28
CA VAL A 26 -16.62 16.20 34.08
C VAL A 26 -17.72 16.40 33.04
N LYS A 27 -18.54 15.38 32.81
CA LYS A 27 -19.72 15.46 31.91
C LYS A 27 -20.69 16.55 32.37
N GLU A 28 -21.03 16.57 33.66
CA GLU A 28 -21.94 17.56 34.24
C GLU A 28 -21.41 18.99 34.07
N GLN A 29 -20.12 19.23 34.36
CA GLN A 29 -19.50 20.54 34.16
C GLN A 29 -19.51 20.99 32.68
N ILE A 30 -19.29 20.07 31.74
CA ILE A 30 -19.38 20.36 30.29
C ILE A 30 -20.82 20.70 29.89
N CYS A 31 -21.80 19.89 30.30
CA CYS A 31 -23.23 20.15 30.03
C CYS A 31 -23.68 21.49 30.61
N ASN A 32 -23.30 21.79 31.86
CA ASN A 32 -23.63 23.05 32.54
C ASN A 32 -22.94 24.27 31.91
N PHE A 33 -21.74 24.10 31.33
CA PHE A 33 -21.06 25.19 30.63
C PHE A 33 -21.70 25.49 29.26
N PHE A 34 -21.95 24.46 28.45
CA PHE A 34 -22.52 24.64 27.10
C PHE A 34 -24.05 24.74 27.07
N CYS A 35 -24.73 24.49 28.19
CA CYS A 35 -26.20 24.41 28.31
C CYS A 35 -26.82 23.42 27.31
N LYS A 36 -26.10 22.34 26.99
CA LYS A 36 -26.41 21.36 25.95
C LYS A 36 -26.05 19.96 26.44
N GLU A 37 -26.77 18.95 25.95
CA GLU A 37 -26.38 17.56 26.16
C GLU A 37 -25.08 17.24 25.38
N ILE A 38 -24.24 16.41 26.00
CA ILE A 38 -23.03 15.88 25.37
C ILE A 38 -23.40 14.76 24.39
N SER A 39 -22.81 14.81 23.21
CA SER A 39 -22.87 13.74 22.23
C SER A 39 -21.72 12.76 22.42
N THR A 40 -21.99 11.49 22.10
CA THR A 40 -21.00 10.40 22.06
C THR A 40 -21.20 9.58 20.78
N THR A 41 -21.32 10.25 19.64
CA THR A 41 -21.49 9.55 18.35
C THR A 41 -20.17 8.95 17.86
N LEU A 42 -19.05 9.53 18.31
CA LEU A 42 -17.71 9.02 18.10
C LEU A 42 -17.32 8.02 19.21
N ASN A 43 -16.57 6.98 18.85
CA ASN A 43 -15.92 6.11 19.84
C ASN A 43 -14.85 6.91 20.60
N ALA A 44 -15.08 7.12 21.90
CA ALA A 44 -14.25 8.00 22.73
C ALA A 44 -12.78 7.57 22.86
N ASP A 45 -12.45 6.29 22.64
CA ASP A 45 -11.08 5.77 22.77
C ASP A 45 -10.39 5.70 21.40
N GLU A 46 -11.14 5.39 20.33
CA GLU A 46 -10.58 5.10 19.01
C GLU A 46 -10.65 6.27 18.01
N ALA A 47 -11.51 7.28 18.22
CA ALA A 47 -11.76 8.33 17.23
C ALA A 47 -10.48 9.06 16.80
N VAL A 48 -9.56 9.33 17.75
CA VAL A 48 -8.26 9.95 17.47
C VAL A 48 -7.40 9.03 16.60
N ALA A 49 -7.24 7.76 16.97
CA ALA A 49 -6.44 6.80 16.23
C ALA A 49 -6.97 6.56 14.81
N ARG A 50 -8.31 6.47 14.65
CA ARG A 50 -8.98 6.36 13.34
C ARG A 50 -8.78 7.62 12.48
N GLY A 51 -8.83 8.80 13.09
CA GLY A 51 -8.49 10.07 12.43
C GLY A 51 -7.04 10.13 11.96
N CYS A 52 -6.09 9.71 12.80
CA CYS A 52 -4.67 9.60 12.43
C CYS A 52 -4.46 8.61 11.28
N ALA A 53 -5.09 7.42 11.32
CA ALA A 53 -4.99 6.43 10.25
C ALA A 53 -5.56 6.97 8.91
N LEU A 54 -6.68 7.70 8.95
CA LEU A 54 -7.23 8.37 7.77
C LEU A 54 -6.26 9.44 7.24
N GLN A 55 -5.64 10.24 8.11
CA GLN A 55 -4.66 11.24 7.70
C GLN A 55 -3.39 10.59 7.09
N CYS A 56 -2.92 9.46 7.63
CA CYS A 56 -1.85 8.68 7.02
C CYS A 56 -2.25 8.14 5.63
N ALA A 57 -3.50 7.73 5.44
CA ALA A 57 -4.01 7.30 4.14
C ALA A 57 -4.14 8.48 3.15
N ILE A 58 -4.53 9.68 3.60
CA ILE A 58 -4.54 10.92 2.79
C ILE A 58 -3.13 11.29 2.31
N LEU A 59 -2.11 11.08 3.15
CA LEU A 59 -0.71 11.41 2.83
C LEU A 59 0.01 10.33 2.02
N SER A 60 -0.55 9.13 1.90
CA SER A 60 0.07 8.02 1.20
C SER A 60 -0.28 8.02 -0.30
N PRO A 61 0.70 8.02 -1.22
CA PRO A 61 0.43 7.97 -2.66
C PRO A 61 -0.16 6.62 -3.11
N ALA A 62 -0.13 5.58 -2.26
CA ALA A 62 -0.63 4.24 -2.56
C ALA A 62 -2.16 4.10 -2.40
N PHE A 63 -2.83 5.02 -1.70
CA PHE A 63 -4.26 4.92 -1.40
C PHE A 63 -5.04 6.07 -2.02
N LYS A 64 -6.21 5.76 -2.60
CA LYS A 64 -7.18 6.77 -3.05
C LYS A 64 -8.33 6.85 -2.06
N VAL A 65 -8.29 7.86 -1.20
CA VAL A 65 -9.35 8.19 -0.23
C VAL A 65 -10.34 9.20 -0.80
N ARG A 66 -11.49 9.38 -0.12
CA ARG A 66 -12.42 10.48 -0.43
C ARG A 66 -11.72 11.81 -0.13
N GLU A 67 -11.92 12.80 -0.99
CA GLU A 67 -11.37 14.14 -0.79
C GLU A 67 -11.91 14.77 0.50
N PHE A 68 -11.01 15.23 1.36
CA PHE A 68 -11.31 15.82 2.66
C PHE A 68 -10.22 16.84 3.00
N SER A 69 -10.63 18.09 3.22
CA SER A 69 -9.72 19.21 3.51
C SER A 69 -9.76 19.59 4.99
N ILE A 70 -8.62 19.50 5.67
CA ILE A 70 -8.46 19.94 7.05
C ILE A 70 -7.67 21.24 7.06
N THR A 71 -8.13 22.23 7.82
CA THR A 71 -7.40 23.46 8.12
C THR A 71 -7.37 23.61 9.63
N ASP A 72 -6.17 23.67 10.19
CA ASP A 72 -5.91 23.87 11.62
C ASP A 72 -5.47 25.33 11.86
N VAL A 73 -5.11 25.69 13.09
CA VAL A 73 -4.73 27.04 13.49
C VAL A 73 -3.31 27.12 14.08
N VAL A 74 -2.62 28.22 13.80
CA VAL A 74 -1.33 28.56 14.43
C VAL A 74 -1.61 29.09 15.85
N PRO A 75 -1.13 28.43 16.92
CA PRO A 75 -1.53 28.77 18.30
C PRO A 75 -0.86 30.04 18.85
N TYR A 76 0.28 30.45 18.30
CA TYR A 76 1.07 31.60 18.76
C TYR A 76 1.56 32.43 17.57
N SER A 77 1.57 33.77 17.69
CA SER A 77 2.13 34.63 16.65
C SER A 77 3.62 34.36 16.44
N ILE A 78 4.06 34.36 15.18
CA ILE A 78 5.44 34.16 14.75
C ILE A 78 5.92 35.42 14.03
N THR A 79 7.05 35.97 14.48
CA THR A 79 7.76 37.09 13.85
C THR A 79 9.08 36.62 13.27
N LEU A 80 9.46 37.21 12.14
CA LEU A 80 10.83 37.14 11.61
C LEU A 80 11.58 38.42 11.90
N ARG A 81 12.83 38.27 12.34
CA ARG A 81 13.83 39.34 12.51
C ARG A 81 14.96 39.16 11.52
N TRP A 82 15.46 40.27 10.99
CA TRP A 82 16.66 40.31 10.15
C TRP A 82 17.42 41.62 10.38
N GLN A 83 18.71 41.65 10.07
CA GLN A 83 19.49 42.89 10.09
C GLN A 83 19.08 43.76 8.90
N SER A 84 18.73 45.04 9.10
CA SER A 84 18.47 45.96 7.97
C SER A 84 19.78 46.35 7.27
N SER A 85 19.68 46.83 6.03
CA SER A 85 20.82 47.38 5.27
C SER A 85 20.71 48.89 5.01
N PHE A 86 19.61 49.51 5.43
CA PHE A 86 19.28 50.91 5.14
C PHE A 86 19.27 51.80 6.40
N GLU A 87 19.17 51.21 7.58
CA GLU A 87 19.18 51.86 8.89
C GLU A 87 19.98 50.97 9.85
N GLU A 88 20.61 51.54 10.88
CA GLU A 88 21.33 50.80 11.94
C GLU A 88 20.35 50.09 12.91
N GLY A 89 19.43 49.30 12.35
CA GLY A 89 18.33 48.68 13.08
C GLY A 89 17.96 47.29 12.55
N THR A 90 17.27 46.52 13.39
CA THR A 90 16.68 45.23 13.03
C THR A 90 15.34 45.44 12.34
N GLY A 91 15.15 44.85 11.16
CA GLY A 91 13.83 44.73 10.57
C GLY A 91 13.07 43.56 11.20
N GLU A 92 11.81 43.78 11.56
CA GLU A 92 10.91 42.74 12.07
C GLU A 92 9.59 42.73 11.30
N CYS A 93 9.00 41.54 11.11
CA CYS A 93 7.67 41.40 10.50
C CYS A 93 6.94 40.16 11.06
N GLU A 94 5.71 40.37 11.54
CA GLU A 94 4.82 39.29 11.94
C GLU A 94 4.35 38.52 10.69
N VAL A 95 4.75 37.26 10.60
CA VAL A 95 4.49 36.41 9.43
C VAL A 95 3.18 35.66 9.57
N PHE A 96 2.94 35.08 10.74
CA PHE A 96 1.72 34.33 11.07
C PHE A 96 1.19 34.86 12.39
N SER A 97 -0.08 35.27 12.43
CA SER A 97 -0.71 35.71 13.67
C SER A 97 -1.22 34.54 14.50
N LYS A 98 -1.51 34.80 15.77
CA LYS A 98 -2.34 33.93 16.59
C LYS A 98 -3.65 33.57 15.84
N THR A 99 -4.07 32.31 15.93
CA THR A 99 -5.22 31.71 15.22
C THR A 99 -5.17 31.78 13.69
N HIS A 100 -4.01 32.04 13.06
CA HIS A 100 -3.90 32.01 11.60
C HIS A 100 -4.12 30.59 11.05
N ALA A 101 -4.78 30.44 9.90
CA ALA A 101 -4.99 29.14 9.26
C ALA A 101 -3.66 28.43 8.91
N SER A 102 -3.64 27.11 9.06
CA SER A 102 -2.52 26.21 8.76
C SER A 102 -3.01 24.97 7.99
N PRO A 103 -2.30 24.49 6.96
CA PRO A 103 -1.02 24.98 6.44
C PRO A 103 -1.17 26.26 5.62
N PHE A 104 -0.21 27.19 5.74
CA PHE A 104 -0.19 28.41 4.92
C PHE A 104 1.24 28.83 4.55
N SER A 105 1.40 29.54 3.43
CA SER A 105 2.69 30.07 2.95
C SER A 105 2.60 31.56 2.64
N LYS A 106 3.53 32.34 3.19
CA LYS A 106 3.66 33.79 2.98
C LYS A 106 4.98 34.06 2.25
N VAL A 107 4.96 34.94 1.25
CA VAL A 107 6.18 35.36 0.54
C VAL A 107 6.56 36.76 0.99
N ILE A 108 7.79 36.91 1.46
CA ILE A 108 8.37 38.19 1.88
C ILE A 108 9.43 38.57 0.85
N THR A 109 9.52 39.84 0.52
CA THR A 109 10.53 40.35 -0.42
C THR A 109 11.56 41.19 0.34
N PHE A 110 12.83 40.83 0.18
CA PHE A 110 13.97 41.57 0.72
C PHE A 110 14.79 42.15 -0.44
N HIS A 111 15.45 43.28 -0.17
CA HIS A 111 16.36 43.94 -1.10
C HIS A 111 17.76 43.95 -0.49
N LYS A 112 18.63 43.04 -0.93
CA LYS A 112 19.93 42.74 -0.29
C LYS A 112 21.05 42.64 -1.33
N LYS A 113 22.28 43.00 -0.92
CA LYS A 113 23.50 42.88 -1.76
C LYS A 113 24.37 41.66 -1.41
N GLU A 114 24.17 41.10 -0.21
CA GLU A 114 25.01 40.07 0.41
C GLU A 114 24.14 39.02 1.10
N PRO A 115 24.68 37.83 1.44
CA PRO A 115 24.01 36.82 2.26
C PRO A 115 23.48 37.42 3.57
N PHE A 116 22.34 36.92 4.04
CA PHE A 116 21.72 37.47 5.25
C PHE A 116 21.01 36.40 6.08
N GLU A 117 20.85 36.73 7.36
CA GLU A 117 20.27 35.86 8.37
C GLU A 117 18.83 36.28 8.68
N LEU A 118 17.98 35.28 8.92
CA LEU A 118 16.61 35.40 9.41
C LEU A 118 16.49 34.62 10.73
N GLU A 119 16.03 35.28 11.79
CA GLU A 119 15.67 34.63 13.06
C GLU A 119 14.14 34.56 13.18
N ALA A 120 13.59 33.37 13.43
CA ALA A 120 12.18 33.17 13.72
C ALA A 120 11.96 33.01 15.23
N PHE A 121 11.00 33.76 15.78
CA PHE A 121 10.68 33.74 17.20
C PHE A 121 9.19 34.02 17.43
N TYR A 122 8.68 33.62 18.60
CA TYR A 122 7.32 33.94 19.01
C TYR A 122 7.19 35.42 19.39
N THR A 123 6.23 36.12 18.78
CA THR A 123 6.05 37.58 18.90
C THR A 123 5.81 38.04 20.34
N HIS A 124 5.14 37.21 21.15
CA HIS A 124 4.78 37.51 22.52
C HIS A 124 5.42 36.49 23.48
N PRO A 125 6.56 36.81 24.13
CA PRO A 125 7.25 35.90 25.04
C PRO A 125 6.40 35.38 26.21
N HIS A 126 5.44 36.17 26.68
CA HIS A 126 4.56 35.81 27.79
C HIS A 126 3.40 34.87 27.40
N ASP A 127 3.10 34.75 26.10
CA ASP A 127 2.02 33.86 25.61
C ASP A 127 2.48 32.40 25.53
N VAL A 128 3.80 32.15 25.45
CA VAL A 128 4.35 30.80 25.31
C VAL A 128 4.80 30.23 26.65
N PRO A 129 4.52 28.95 26.96
CA PRO A 129 4.88 28.33 28.24
C PRO A 129 6.37 27.93 28.34
N TYR A 130 7.23 28.44 27.45
CA TYR A 130 8.62 28.02 27.29
C TYR A 130 9.59 29.18 27.54
N PRO A 131 10.77 28.93 28.18
CA PRO A 131 11.72 29.98 28.55
C PRO A 131 12.50 30.56 27.35
N ASP A 132 12.51 29.88 26.21
CA ASP A 132 13.14 30.36 24.98
C ASP A 132 12.07 30.51 23.89
N THR A 133 11.99 31.71 23.33
CA THR A 133 11.00 32.11 22.33
C THR A 133 11.47 31.88 20.89
N ARG A 134 12.73 31.51 20.69
CA ARG A 134 13.32 31.29 19.37
C ARG A 134 12.89 29.94 18.81
N ILE A 135 12.51 29.95 17.54
CA ILE A 135 12.02 28.79 16.79
C ILE A 135 13.16 28.23 15.94
N GLY A 136 13.88 29.09 15.23
CA GLY A 136 14.98 28.71 14.37
C GLY A 136 15.68 29.89 13.73
N HIS A 137 16.86 29.63 13.20
CA HIS A 137 17.72 30.58 12.52
C HIS A 137 18.01 30.07 11.11
N PHE A 138 17.93 30.95 10.12
CA PHE A 138 17.98 30.61 8.70
C PHE A 138 18.95 31.53 7.97
N VAL A 139 20.02 30.99 7.40
CA VAL A 139 21.02 31.76 6.64
C VAL A 139 20.77 31.57 5.15
N ILE A 140 20.45 32.66 4.44
CA ILE A 140 20.24 32.64 2.99
C ILE A 140 21.56 32.99 2.31
N GLN A 141 22.13 32.02 1.60
CA GLN A 141 23.43 32.12 0.96
C GLN A 141 23.35 32.51 -0.52
N ASN A 142 24.51 32.78 -1.13
CA ASN A 142 24.67 33.11 -2.56
C ASN A 142 23.85 34.32 -3.06
N VAL A 143 23.46 35.23 -2.15
CA VAL A 143 22.94 36.55 -2.51
C VAL A 143 24.10 37.44 -2.93
N GLY A 144 24.21 37.73 -4.22
CA GLY A 144 25.11 38.77 -4.76
C GLY A 144 24.34 40.03 -5.17
N PRO A 145 25.04 41.13 -5.49
CA PRO A 145 24.42 42.30 -6.14
C PRO A 145 23.91 41.93 -7.54
N GLN A 146 22.90 42.64 -8.03
CA GLN A 146 22.42 42.47 -9.40
C GLN A 146 23.47 43.02 -10.39
N ASN A 147 23.37 42.67 -11.68
CA ASN A 147 24.31 43.09 -12.75
C ASN A 147 24.57 44.61 -12.86
N ASP A 148 23.72 45.44 -12.25
CA ASP A 148 23.79 46.91 -12.22
C ASP A 148 24.45 47.47 -10.93
N GLY A 149 24.96 46.59 -10.05
CA GLY A 149 25.51 46.94 -8.73
C GLY A 149 24.46 47.20 -7.63
N ASP A 150 23.18 47.16 -7.98
CA ASP A 150 22.04 47.41 -7.10
C ASP A 150 21.57 46.21 -6.27
N ASN A 151 20.71 46.45 -5.29
CA ASN A 151 20.18 45.42 -4.39
C ASN A 151 19.38 44.34 -5.14
N SER A 152 19.84 43.09 -5.08
CA SER A 152 19.09 41.93 -5.55
C SER A 152 17.77 41.78 -4.80
N LYS A 153 16.71 41.53 -5.58
CA LYS A 153 15.35 41.32 -5.06
C LYS A 153 15.16 39.85 -4.70
N VAL A 154 15.36 39.53 -3.42
CA VAL A 154 15.22 38.16 -2.87
C VAL A 154 13.79 37.94 -2.39
N LYS A 155 13.09 36.95 -2.95
CA LYS A 155 11.78 36.49 -2.47
C LYS A 155 11.97 35.28 -1.57
N VAL A 156 11.58 35.37 -0.31
CA VAL A 156 11.64 34.27 0.66
C VAL A 156 10.23 33.79 0.95
N LYS A 157 9.96 32.51 0.68
CA LYS A 157 8.70 31.85 0.97
C LYS A 157 8.80 31.13 2.31
N VAL A 158 8.09 31.65 3.31
CA VAL A 158 7.98 31.04 4.64
C VAL A 158 6.65 30.32 4.78
N ARG A 159 6.63 29.21 5.52
CA ARG A 159 5.49 28.29 5.59
C ARG A 159 5.29 27.76 7.00
N VAL A 160 4.03 27.61 7.41
CA VAL A 160 3.66 26.61 8.42
C VAL A 160 3.13 25.39 7.68
N ASN A 161 3.70 24.22 7.97
CA ASN A 161 3.33 22.96 7.30
C ASN A 161 2.09 22.30 7.94
N ILE A 162 1.66 21.16 7.39
CA ILE A 162 0.50 20.40 7.90
C ILE A 162 0.67 19.87 9.33
N HIS A 163 1.89 19.91 9.88
CA HIS A 163 2.23 19.49 11.23
C HIS A 163 2.35 20.68 12.20
N GLY A 164 2.00 21.90 11.78
CA GLY A 164 2.14 23.12 12.58
C GLY A 164 3.58 23.64 12.70
N ILE A 165 4.54 23.06 11.98
CA ILE A 165 5.96 23.45 12.06
C ILE A 165 6.25 24.58 11.08
N PHE A 166 6.89 25.65 11.58
CA PHE A 166 7.39 26.76 10.78
C PHE A 166 8.69 26.39 10.07
N SER A 167 8.80 26.70 8.77
CA SER A 167 10.02 26.60 8.00
C SER A 167 10.13 27.64 6.90
N VAL A 168 11.36 27.92 6.45
CA VAL A 168 11.61 28.65 5.21
C VAL A 168 11.65 27.62 4.08
N ALA A 169 10.69 27.69 3.15
CA ALA A 169 10.44 26.65 2.16
C ALA A 169 11.16 26.88 0.82
N ASN A 170 11.44 28.14 0.46
CA ASN A 170 12.31 28.50 -0.67
C ASN A 170 12.77 29.97 -0.50
N ALA A 171 13.92 30.32 -1.05
CA ALA A 171 14.40 31.68 -1.23
C ALA A 171 14.92 31.84 -2.67
N SER A 172 14.46 32.84 -3.41
CA SER A 172 14.87 33.02 -4.81
C SER A 172 15.17 34.48 -5.18
N VAL A 173 16.25 34.71 -5.92
CA VAL A 173 16.59 36.01 -6.52
C VAL A 173 15.78 36.20 -7.79
N VAL A 174 15.26 37.42 -7.98
CA VAL A 174 14.48 37.81 -9.15
C VAL A 174 15.30 38.75 -10.02
N GLU A 175 15.93 38.21 -11.06
CA GLU A 175 16.67 38.99 -12.06
C GLU A 175 15.75 39.50 -13.17
N LYS A 176 15.88 40.79 -13.49
CA LYS A 176 15.29 41.40 -14.70
C LYS A 176 16.30 41.32 -15.82
N GLN A 177 15.96 40.64 -16.91
CA GLN A 177 16.78 40.62 -18.12
C GLN A 177 16.23 41.66 -19.11
N ASN A 178 17.00 42.71 -19.37
CA ASN A 178 16.77 43.58 -20.53
C ASN A 178 17.39 42.89 -21.75
N LEU A 179 16.63 42.78 -22.83
CA LEU A 179 17.14 42.40 -24.14
C LEU A 179 17.42 43.68 -24.91
N ASP A 180 18.68 44.10 -24.95
CA ASP A 180 19.12 45.11 -25.92
C ASP A 180 19.16 44.48 -27.33
N ASN A 181 18.89 45.31 -28.34
CA ASN A 181 18.46 44.86 -29.65
C ASN A 181 19.56 44.21 -30.51
N GLU A 182 19.25 43.06 -31.10
CA GLU A 182 19.82 42.57 -32.36
C GLU A 182 18.63 42.26 -33.31
N PRO A 183 18.59 42.78 -34.55
CA PRO A 183 17.42 42.67 -35.41
C PRO A 183 17.37 41.37 -36.23
N ASN A 184 16.22 40.70 -36.17
CA ASN A 184 15.67 39.74 -37.14
C ASN A 184 16.62 38.66 -37.73
N ASP A 185 16.33 37.40 -37.39
CA ASP A 185 15.72 36.51 -38.39
C ASP A 185 14.89 35.40 -37.72
N ILE A 186 13.73 35.08 -38.31
CA ILE A 186 12.85 33.98 -37.88
C ILE A 186 12.70 33.02 -39.07
N PRO A 187 12.93 31.72 -38.85
CA PRO A 187 11.95 30.74 -39.31
C PRO A 187 11.50 29.81 -38.17
N MET A 188 10.25 30.03 -37.76
CA MET A 188 9.17 29.06 -37.49
C MET A 188 9.49 27.67 -36.87
N ASP A 189 8.76 27.40 -35.79
CA ASP A 189 8.37 26.10 -35.23
C ASP A 189 9.46 25.07 -34.82
N THR A 190 9.65 24.94 -33.50
CA THR A 190 9.39 23.68 -32.79
C THR A 190 9.05 23.99 -31.33
N GLU A 191 7.92 23.48 -30.84
CA GLU A 191 7.59 23.52 -29.42
C GLU A 191 8.58 22.68 -28.61
N LEU A 192 9.46 23.34 -27.84
CA LEU A 192 10.31 22.69 -26.85
C LEU A 192 10.17 23.40 -25.50
N SER A 193 9.13 22.99 -24.77
CA SER A 193 9.04 23.23 -23.34
C SER A 193 10.23 22.55 -22.63
N CYS A 194 11.01 23.31 -21.85
CA CYS A 194 12.05 22.73 -21.01
C CYS A 194 11.43 21.95 -19.85
N ARG A 195 11.07 20.68 -20.10
CA ARG A 195 10.66 19.71 -19.09
C ARG A 195 11.65 18.54 -19.07
N ASN A 196 12.65 18.63 -18.21
CA ASN A 196 13.43 17.49 -17.70
C ASN A 196 13.47 17.67 -16.17
N GLN A 197 12.61 16.98 -15.40
CA GLN A 197 12.74 15.58 -14.99
C GLN A 197 13.99 15.32 -14.12
N SER A 198 13.75 15.32 -12.81
CA SER A 198 13.81 14.06 -12.03
C SER A 198 12.49 13.93 -11.25
N LYS A 199 12.05 12.70 -11.00
CA LYS A 199 10.68 12.35 -10.58
C LYS A 199 10.43 12.61 -9.08
N ASP A 200 9.23 13.09 -8.75
CA ASP A 200 8.18 12.20 -8.22
C ASP A 200 6.79 12.79 -8.51
N GLU A 201 5.78 11.92 -8.65
CA GLU A 201 4.44 12.26 -9.15
C GLU A 201 3.41 12.45 -8.02
N LEU A 202 2.22 12.93 -8.42
CA LEU A 202 0.99 13.06 -7.62
C LEU A 202 0.96 14.15 -6.54
N ALA A 203 0.66 15.39 -6.97
CA ALA A 203 -0.51 16.13 -6.47
C ALA A 203 -0.70 17.47 -7.21
N LYS A 204 -1.76 17.57 -8.04
CA LYS A 204 -2.55 18.80 -8.21
C LYS A 204 -3.84 18.53 -8.99
N ILE A 205 -4.90 18.28 -8.24
CA ILE A 205 -6.25 18.66 -8.64
C ILE A 205 -6.24 20.20 -8.78
N GLN A 206 -6.80 20.71 -9.88
CA GLN A 206 -7.09 22.14 -10.02
C GLN A 206 -8.32 22.46 -9.19
N ILE A 207 -8.22 23.48 -8.34
CA ILE A 207 -9.38 24.27 -7.94
C ILE A 207 -9.10 25.67 -8.46
N ASP A 208 -9.68 25.99 -9.61
CA ASP A 208 -9.84 27.37 -10.03
C ASP A 208 -10.88 28.03 -9.11
N GLN A 209 -10.55 29.20 -8.58
CA GLN A 209 -11.55 30.12 -8.05
C GLN A 209 -11.94 31.04 -9.21
N ASP A 210 -13.16 30.87 -9.72
CA ASP A 210 -13.78 31.86 -10.59
C ASP A 210 -14.75 32.72 -9.76
N ASP A 211 -14.72 34.03 -9.98
CA ASP A 211 -15.33 35.04 -9.12
C ASP A 211 -16.62 35.56 -9.77
N GLY A 212 -17.75 34.99 -9.38
CA GLY A 212 -19.03 35.08 -10.11
C GLY A 212 -20.18 35.65 -9.29
N ASN A 213 -20.13 36.92 -8.92
CA ASN A 213 -21.22 37.59 -8.20
C ASN A 213 -22.25 38.22 -9.17
N GLN A 214 -23.46 37.65 -9.26
CA GLN A 214 -24.66 38.46 -9.52
C GLN A 214 -25.99 37.79 -9.14
N LYS A 215 -26.80 38.52 -8.35
CA LYS A 215 -28.25 38.35 -8.29
C LYS A 215 -28.87 39.04 -9.52
N ASN A 216 -29.91 38.47 -10.13
CA ASN A 216 -31.27 38.94 -9.89
C ASN A 216 -32.34 38.15 -10.67
N GLN A 217 -33.59 38.41 -10.27
CA GLN A 217 -34.80 37.80 -10.80
C GLN A 217 -35.24 38.40 -12.14
N ILE A 218 -36.07 37.61 -12.82
CA ILE A 218 -36.89 37.92 -14.00
C ILE A 218 -37.80 39.14 -13.73
N GLU A 219 -37.87 40.15 -14.60
CA GLU A 219 -38.92 40.32 -15.64
C GLU A 219 -38.88 41.70 -16.39
N GLN A 220 -39.51 41.73 -17.58
CA GLN A 220 -40.11 42.90 -18.30
C GLN A 220 -39.26 43.97 -19.05
N SER A 221 -39.10 43.70 -20.37
CA SER A 221 -39.66 44.46 -21.54
C SER A 221 -39.07 45.78 -22.10
N GLN A 222 -38.94 45.76 -23.46
CA GLN A 222 -38.97 46.87 -24.47
C GLN A 222 -37.79 47.86 -24.50
N THR A 223 -36.93 47.91 -25.53
CA THR A 223 -37.09 48.41 -26.93
C THR A 223 -37.48 49.90 -27.04
N ASP A 224 -36.54 50.76 -27.46
CA ASP A 224 -36.52 51.36 -28.82
C ASP A 224 -35.26 52.25 -29.06
N GLU A 225 -35.04 52.65 -30.32
CA GLU A 225 -33.84 53.30 -30.87
C GLU A 225 -33.94 54.85 -30.99
N GLU A 226 -32.99 55.45 -31.72
CA GLU A 226 -32.93 56.84 -32.27
C GLU A 226 -32.58 57.96 -31.26
N THR A 227 -31.43 58.68 -31.31
CA THR A 227 -30.65 59.42 -32.34
C THR A 227 -30.87 60.95 -32.34
N ASP A 228 -29.77 61.65 -32.69
CA ASP A 228 -29.66 63.03 -33.20
C ASP A 228 -29.66 64.31 -32.31
N HIS A 229 -28.43 64.70 -31.95
CA HIS A 229 -27.68 65.82 -32.56
C HIS A 229 -28.06 67.33 -32.41
N ILE A 230 -27.00 68.10 -32.04
CA ILE A 230 -26.56 69.46 -32.48
C ILE A 230 -26.46 70.58 -31.41
N GLY A 231 -25.30 71.27 -31.39
CA GLY A 231 -25.04 72.49 -30.60
C GLY A 231 -23.57 73.01 -30.60
N THR A 232 -23.08 73.63 -31.70
CA THR A 232 -21.77 74.32 -31.88
C THR A 232 -21.85 75.86 -31.65
N GLU A 233 -20.80 76.69 -31.53
CA GLU A 233 -19.31 76.63 -31.72
C GLU A 233 -18.57 77.11 -30.42
N GLY A 234 -17.23 77.10 -30.28
CA GLY A 234 -16.16 76.60 -31.15
C GLY A 234 -14.78 77.27 -30.92
N LYS A 235 -13.73 76.75 -31.60
CA LYS A 235 -12.37 77.30 -31.90
C LYS A 235 -11.41 77.55 -30.71
N THR A 236 -10.07 77.40 -30.82
CA THR A 236 -9.13 77.23 -31.96
C THR A 236 -8.12 76.06 -31.76
N ALA A 237 -7.37 75.69 -32.82
CA ALA A 237 -6.60 74.44 -32.92
C ALA A 237 -5.05 74.58 -32.87
N SER A 238 -4.34 73.49 -32.54
CA SER A 238 -3.08 73.08 -33.19
C SER A 238 -2.57 71.67 -32.79
N GLY A 239 -2.31 70.81 -33.79
CA GLY A 239 -1.06 70.03 -33.90
C GLY A 239 -0.72 68.84 -32.97
N ASP A 240 -0.82 67.64 -33.54
CA ASP A 240 0.12 66.50 -33.42
C ASP A 240 0.25 65.61 -32.14
N LYS A 241 0.09 64.30 -32.42
CA LYS A 241 0.73 63.10 -31.83
C LYS A 241 0.35 62.67 -30.41
N ILE A 242 -0.39 61.55 -30.37
CA ILE A 242 -0.52 60.65 -29.23
C ILE A 242 0.70 59.74 -29.20
N ASP A 243 1.50 59.81 -28.12
CA ASP A 243 2.55 58.83 -27.85
C ASP A 243 1.95 57.60 -27.16
N ALA A 244 1.91 56.47 -27.88
CA ALA A 244 1.46 55.19 -27.34
C ALA A 244 2.63 54.48 -26.65
N ASN A 245 2.78 54.73 -25.34
CA ASN A 245 3.92 54.22 -24.56
C ASN A 245 3.83 52.68 -24.40
N GLN A 246 4.61 51.93 -25.19
CA GLN A 246 4.64 50.46 -25.16
C GLN A 246 5.33 49.95 -23.89
N SER A 247 4.58 49.28 -23.00
CA SER A 247 5.18 48.50 -21.92
C SER A 247 5.78 47.21 -22.48
N SER A 248 7.11 47.15 -22.63
CA SER A 248 7.81 45.93 -23.02
C SER A 248 7.68 44.84 -21.95
N LYS A 249 7.36 43.61 -22.35
CA LYS A 249 7.23 42.46 -21.43
C LYS A 249 8.63 41.95 -21.04
N THR A 250 9.19 42.48 -19.94
CA THR A 250 10.44 41.97 -19.35
C THR A 250 10.29 40.48 -18.99
N LYS A 251 11.15 39.61 -19.52
CA LYS A 251 11.26 38.23 -19.03
C LYS A 251 12.00 38.25 -17.69
N ILE A 252 11.39 37.63 -16.68
CA ILE A 252 11.91 37.57 -15.32
C ILE A 252 12.49 36.17 -15.08
N LYS A 253 13.75 36.10 -14.64
CA LYS A 253 14.39 34.85 -14.23
C LYS A 253 14.39 34.77 -12.71
N CYS A 254 13.94 33.64 -12.16
CA CYS A 254 14.08 33.34 -10.74
C CYS A 254 15.21 32.32 -10.57
N ILE A 255 16.12 32.57 -9.63
CA ILE A 255 17.22 31.67 -9.26
C ILE A 255 17.04 31.28 -7.79
N ASP A 256 16.83 30.00 -7.52
CA ASP A 256 16.70 29.50 -6.15
C ASP A 256 18.05 29.54 -5.41
N LEU A 257 18.03 29.89 -4.13
CA LEU A 257 19.18 30.06 -3.26
C LEU A 257 19.27 28.95 -2.21
N PRO A 258 20.48 28.48 -1.85
CA PRO A 258 20.65 27.58 -0.73
C PRO A 258 20.36 28.28 0.60
N ILE A 259 19.69 27.55 1.49
CA ILE A 259 19.30 28.00 2.83
C ILE A 259 19.90 27.04 3.85
N HIS A 260 20.74 27.55 4.74
CA HIS A 260 21.16 26.79 5.91
C HIS A 260 20.15 26.99 7.02
N VAL A 261 19.58 25.89 7.50
CA VAL A 261 18.56 25.87 8.54
C VAL A 261 19.21 25.39 9.84
N ASN A 262 19.09 26.17 10.90
CA ASN A 262 19.55 25.83 12.25
C ASN A 262 18.36 25.95 13.21
N LEU A 263 17.79 24.81 13.63
CA LEU A 263 16.65 24.77 14.55
C LEU A 263 17.09 24.43 15.96
N TYR A 264 16.85 25.32 16.92
CA TYR A 264 17.31 25.21 18.31
C TYR A 264 16.81 23.97 19.09
N ARG A 265 15.84 23.22 18.56
CA ARG A 265 15.27 22.01 19.17
C ARG A 265 15.22 20.80 18.24
N GLN A 266 15.82 20.88 17.06
CA GLN A 266 15.99 19.69 16.22
C GLN A 266 17.11 18.83 16.79
N VAL A 267 16.93 17.51 16.78
CA VAL A 267 17.97 16.56 17.16
C VAL A 267 18.93 16.37 15.98
N ASP A 268 20.24 16.41 16.24
CA ASP A 268 21.26 16.20 15.22
C ASP A 268 21.16 14.81 14.59
N GLN A 269 21.48 14.70 13.30
CA GLN A 269 21.34 13.47 12.53
C GLN A 269 22.18 12.31 13.12
N ASP A 270 23.37 12.60 13.64
CA ASP A 270 24.23 11.59 14.28
C ASP A 270 23.61 11.03 15.57
N LEU A 271 22.93 11.87 16.34
CA LEU A 271 22.24 11.44 17.55
C LEU A 271 20.93 10.70 17.22
N ILE A 272 20.22 11.10 16.16
CA ILE A 272 19.10 10.32 15.60
C ILE A 272 19.57 8.92 15.17
N ASN A 273 20.69 8.83 14.45
CA ASN A 273 21.26 7.55 14.01
C ASN A 273 21.63 6.65 15.21
N CYS A 274 22.20 7.24 16.27
CA CYS A 274 22.50 6.53 17.52
C CYS A 274 21.22 6.00 18.21
N TYR A 275 20.14 6.79 18.26
CA TYR A 275 18.86 6.31 18.78
C TYR A 275 18.26 5.19 17.94
N ILE A 276 18.33 5.26 16.60
CA ILE A 276 17.88 4.19 15.69
C ILE A 276 18.68 2.89 15.92
N GLU A 277 20.00 2.98 16.11
CA GLU A 277 20.83 1.80 16.37
C GLU A 277 20.49 1.16 17.73
N ASN A 278 20.23 1.96 18.75
CA ASN A 278 19.85 1.46 20.08
C ASN A 278 18.45 0.85 20.10
N GLU A 279 17.47 1.47 19.42
CA GLU A 279 16.14 0.90 19.21
C GLU A 279 16.22 -0.44 18.47
N GLY A 280 17.03 -0.51 17.40
CA GLY A 280 17.25 -1.75 16.66
C GLY A 280 17.84 -2.89 17.50
N LYS A 281 18.69 -2.58 18.49
CA LYS A 281 19.20 -3.57 19.45
C LYS A 281 18.11 -4.07 20.40
N MET A 282 17.24 -3.19 20.90
CA MET A 282 16.13 -3.57 21.78
C MET A 282 15.10 -4.42 21.02
N ILE A 283 14.71 -4.01 19.82
CA ILE A 283 13.82 -4.80 18.94
C ILE A 283 14.41 -6.19 18.66
N MET A 284 15.71 -6.29 18.38
CA MET A 284 16.35 -7.59 18.16
C MET A 284 16.33 -8.48 19.42
N GLN A 285 16.50 -7.89 20.61
CA GLN A 285 16.41 -8.62 21.88
C GLN A 285 14.97 -9.13 22.14
N ASP A 286 13.95 -8.30 21.90
CA ASP A 286 12.54 -8.68 22.04
C ASP A 286 12.17 -9.82 21.07
N ILE A 287 12.66 -9.78 19.83
CA ILE A 287 12.48 -10.86 18.85
C ILE A 287 13.13 -12.15 19.33
N LEU A 288 14.38 -12.09 19.84
CA LEU A 288 15.08 -13.28 20.33
C LEU A 288 14.38 -13.93 21.54
N GLU A 289 13.89 -13.12 22.49
CA GLU A 289 13.17 -13.63 23.65
C GLU A 289 11.78 -14.17 23.25
N LYS A 290 11.10 -13.53 22.30
CA LYS A 290 9.87 -14.09 21.72
C LYS A 290 10.11 -15.44 21.05
N GLU A 291 11.11 -15.54 20.16
CA GLU A 291 11.43 -16.78 19.45
C GLU A 291 11.88 -17.91 20.39
N LYS A 292 12.50 -17.57 21.53
CA LYS A 292 12.85 -18.51 22.60
C LYS A 292 11.60 -19.02 23.31
N ASN A 293 10.68 -18.13 23.68
CA ASN A 293 9.40 -18.51 24.30
C ASN A 293 8.51 -19.32 23.32
N ASP A 294 8.43 -18.93 22.04
CA ASP A 294 7.74 -19.71 21.01
C ASP A 294 8.35 -21.12 20.86
N ALA A 295 9.68 -21.27 20.97
CA ALA A 295 10.35 -22.57 20.96
C ALA A 295 10.10 -23.39 22.25
N LYS A 296 10.01 -22.75 23.42
CA LYS A 296 9.64 -23.38 24.70
C LYS A 296 8.20 -23.91 24.63
N ASN A 297 7.26 -23.07 24.19
CA ASN A 297 5.86 -23.44 24.01
C ASN A 297 5.69 -24.59 23.00
N ALA A 298 6.50 -24.64 21.93
CA ALA A 298 6.48 -25.74 20.95
C ALA A 298 7.02 -27.08 21.51
N VAL A 299 7.85 -27.05 22.56
CA VAL A 299 8.23 -28.25 23.32
C VAL A 299 7.06 -28.69 24.20
N GLU A 300 6.46 -27.76 24.94
CA GLU A 300 5.33 -27.99 25.84
C GLU A 300 4.09 -28.56 25.11
N GLU A 301 3.69 -27.92 24.01
CA GLU A 301 2.60 -28.37 23.14
C GLU A 301 2.84 -29.80 22.64
N TYR A 302 4.08 -30.11 22.22
CA TYR A 302 4.43 -31.45 21.74
C TYR A 302 4.40 -32.51 22.85
N VAL A 303 4.76 -32.15 24.09
CA VAL A 303 4.65 -33.05 25.25
C VAL A 303 3.19 -33.41 25.51
N TYR A 304 2.32 -32.41 25.60
CA TYR A 304 0.89 -32.64 25.86
C TYR A 304 0.20 -33.37 24.70
N ASP A 305 0.44 -32.97 23.46
CA ASP A 305 -0.11 -33.61 22.25
C ASP A 305 0.32 -35.07 22.11
N LEU A 306 1.60 -35.38 22.35
CA LEU A 306 2.08 -36.76 22.24
C LEU A 306 1.56 -37.61 23.41
N ARG A 307 1.45 -37.06 24.64
CA ARG A 307 0.92 -37.79 25.80
C ARG A 307 -0.55 -38.19 25.59
N ASP A 308 -1.40 -37.25 25.15
CA ASP A 308 -2.80 -37.53 24.83
C ASP A 308 -2.93 -38.60 23.75
N LYS A 309 -2.18 -38.44 22.64
CA LYS A 309 -2.21 -39.39 21.52
C LYS A 309 -1.69 -40.77 21.91
N LEU A 310 -0.67 -40.89 22.76
CA LEU A 310 -0.18 -42.18 23.27
C LEU A 310 -1.24 -42.92 24.09
N CYS A 311 -2.04 -42.20 24.89
CA CYS A 311 -3.15 -42.77 25.66
C CYS A 311 -4.44 -43.01 24.86
N GLY A 312 -4.48 -42.61 23.58
CA GLY A 312 -5.66 -42.75 22.71
C GLY A 312 -5.33 -43.28 21.32
N ALA A 313 -5.06 -42.38 20.37
CA ALA A 313 -4.94 -42.72 18.95
C ALA A 313 -3.77 -43.66 18.61
N TYR A 314 -2.66 -43.58 19.36
CA TYR A 314 -1.40 -44.27 19.08
C TYR A 314 -1.21 -45.58 19.84
N GLU A 315 -2.07 -45.89 20.81
CA GLU A 315 -2.04 -47.13 21.63
C GLU A 315 -1.87 -48.40 20.77
N LYS A 316 -2.51 -48.44 19.59
CA LYS A 316 -2.52 -49.60 18.68
C LYS A 316 -1.29 -49.70 17.76
N PHE A 317 -0.44 -48.68 17.72
CA PHE A 317 0.69 -48.53 16.79
C PHE A 317 2.07 -48.59 17.48
N ILE A 318 2.06 -48.82 18.79
CA ILE A 318 3.23 -48.84 19.67
C ILE A 318 3.31 -50.18 20.44
N THR A 319 4.50 -50.55 20.91
CA THR A 319 4.67 -51.67 21.84
C THR A 319 4.55 -51.17 23.27
N GLU A 320 4.11 -52.01 24.23
CA GLU A 320 4.05 -51.61 25.64
C GLU A 320 5.41 -51.18 26.21
N ASP A 321 6.51 -51.76 25.71
CA ASP A 321 7.86 -51.37 26.12
C ASP A 321 8.27 -50.00 25.58
N ASP A 322 7.94 -49.68 24.34
CA ASP A 322 8.28 -48.38 23.75
C ASP A 322 7.33 -47.28 24.25
N ALA A 323 6.06 -47.61 24.51
CA ALA A 323 5.11 -46.70 25.17
C ALA A 323 5.63 -46.27 26.54
N ARG A 324 6.04 -47.22 27.39
CA ARG A 324 6.63 -46.92 28.70
C ARG A 324 7.89 -46.04 28.61
N LYS A 325 8.79 -46.32 27.66
CA LYS A 325 9.99 -45.48 27.45
C LYS A 325 9.64 -44.05 27.04
N ILE A 326 8.70 -43.87 26.12
CA ILE A 326 8.33 -42.53 25.64
C ILE A 326 7.56 -41.78 26.71
N THR A 327 6.65 -42.42 27.47
CA THR A 327 5.96 -41.77 28.61
C THR A 327 6.95 -41.27 29.65
N LEU A 328 7.94 -42.08 30.04
CA LEU A 328 9.01 -41.66 30.97
C LEU A 328 9.83 -40.49 30.39
N MET A 329 10.20 -40.55 29.12
CA MET A 329 10.93 -39.45 28.46
C MET A 329 10.10 -38.15 28.38
N LEU A 330 8.78 -38.25 28.21
CA LEU A 330 7.88 -37.10 28.25
C LEU A 330 7.78 -36.50 29.66
N GLU A 331 7.69 -37.34 30.70
CA GLU A 331 7.68 -36.90 32.10
C GLU A 331 9.03 -36.27 32.50
N ASP A 332 10.16 -36.85 32.08
CA ASP A 332 11.50 -36.27 32.29
C ASP A 332 11.64 -34.89 31.62
N ILE A 333 11.08 -34.68 30.43
CA ILE A 333 11.15 -33.40 29.72
C ILE A 333 10.11 -32.39 30.25
N GLU A 334 8.94 -32.83 30.71
CA GLU A 334 7.98 -32.00 31.45
C GLU A 334 8.61 -31.47 32.73
N ASN A 335 9.22 -32.34 33.55
CA ASN A 335 9.95 -31.94 34.76
C ASN A 335 11.11 -30.99 34.42
N TRP A 336 11.91 -31.30 33.40
CA TRP A 336 12.99 -30.42 32.95
C TRP A 336 12.48 -29.03 32.57
N LEU A 337 11.33 -28.89 31.89
CA LEU A 337 10.77 -27.62 31.46
C LEU A 337 10.42 -26.68 32.65
N TYR A 338 10.08 -27.26 33.81
CA TYR A 338 9.78 -26.56 35.06
C TYR A 338 11.00 -26.41 36.01
N GLU A 339 12.12 -27.06 35.72
CA GLU A 339 13.38 -26.97 36.45
C GLU A 339 14.48 -26.32 35.58
N ASP A 340 15.53 -27.07 35.21
CA ASP A 340 16.69 -26.56 34.45
C ASP A 340 16.34 -25.95 33.07
N GLY A 341 15.17 -26.27 32.53
CA GLY A 341 14.63 -25.82 31.26
C GLY A 341 13.84 -24.50 31.32
N GLU A 342 13.75 -23.83 32.47
CA GLU A 342 12.98 -22.58 32.58
C GLU A 342 13.55 -21.47 31.69
N ASP A 343 14.88 -21.26 31.74
CA ASP A 343 15.61 -20.20 31.03
C ASP A 343 16.79 -20.78 30.21
N GLN A 344 16.47 -21.43 29.09
CA GLN A 344 17.46 -21.99 28.18
C GLN A 344 17.48 -21.26 26.83
N PRO A 345 18.62 -21.23 26.12
CA PRO A 345 18.68 -20.63 24.78
C PRO A 345 17.89 -21.46 23.77
N LYS A 346 17.26 -20.79 22.80
CA LYS A 346 16.38 -21.36 21.75
C LYS A 346 16.84 -22.70 21.15
N HIS A 347 18.15 -22.87 20.91
CA HIS A 347 18.68 -24.09 20.31
C HIS A 347 18.46 -25.35 21.18
N VAL A 348 18.49 -25.22 22.51
CA VAL A 348 18.29 -26.34 23.45
C VAL A 348 16.84 -26.86 23.35
N TYR A 349 15.85 -25.95 23.31
CA TYR A 349 14.44 -26.34 23.09
C TYR A 349 14.24 -27.01 21.73
N VAL A 350 14.88 -26.50 20.67
CA VAL A 350 14.82 -27.09 19.33
C VAL A 350 15.47 -28.47 19.28
N GLU A 351 16.61 -28.67 19.94
CA GLU A 351 17.27 -29.97 20.04
C GLU A 351 16.43 -30.98 20.83
N LYS A 352 15.83 -30.56 21.94
CA LYS A 352 14.88 -31.39 22.71
C LYS A 352 13.65 -31.77 21.90
N LEU A 353 13.04 -30.83 21.18
CA LEU A 353 11.92 -31.11 20.28
C LEU A 353 12.32 -32.10 19.16
N GLN A 354 13.53 -31.98 18.61
CA GLN A 354 14.05 -32.92 17.61
C GLN A 354 14.33 -34.31 18.21
N GLU A 355 14.83 -34.39 19.44
CA GLU A 355 15.02 -35.63 20.18
C GLU A 355 13.67 -36.36 20.36
N MET A 356 12.64 -35.67 20.82
CA MET A 356 11.30 -36.28 20.97
C MET A 356 10.68 -36.71 19.63
N LYS A 357 10.84 -35.88 18.58
CA LYS A 357 10.34 -36.19 17.23
C LYS A 357 10.99 -37.42 16.59
N LYS A 358 12.18 -37.85 17.02
CA LYS A 358 12.78 -39.13 16.58
C LYS A 358 12.00 -40.34 17.09
N PHE A 359 11.39 -40.25 18.26
CA PHE A 359 10.59 -41.33 18.86
C PHE A 359 9.11 -41.24 18.47
N GLY A 360 8.51 -40.05 18.55
CA GLY A 360 7.11 -39.83 18.19
C GLY A 360 6.86 -39.85 16.67
N GLY A 361 7.83 -39.45 15.85
CA GLY A 361 7.72 -39.38 14.39
C GLY A 361 7.32 -40.71 13.73
N PRO A 362 8.03 -41.82 13.98
CA PRO A 362 7.67 -43.14 13.44
C PRO A 362 6.26 -43.61 13.85
N ILE A 363 5.80 -43.25 15.06
CA ILE A 363 4.45 -43.62 15.55
C ILE A 363 3.38 -42.77 14.84
N HIS A 364 3.62 -41.46 14.74
CA HIS A 364 2.77 -40.54 13.97
C HIS A 364 2.67 -40.97 12.51
N ASP A 365 3.79 -41.32 11.88
CA ASP A 365 3.85 -41.82 10.50
C ASP A 365 3.04 -43.12 10.36
N ARG A 366 3.19 -44.11 11.26
CA ARG A 366 2.39 -45.35 11.25
C ARG A 366 0.88 -45.07 11.35
N TYR A 367 0.47 -44.19 12.25
CA TYR A 367 -0.94 -43.80 12.42
C TYR A 367 -1.48 -43.10 11.18
N LYS A 368 -0.78 -42.09 10.67
CA LYS A 368 -1.17 -41.33 9.48
C LYS A 368 -1.24 -42.22 8.25
N GLU A 369 -0.26 -43.09 8.08
CA GLU A 369 -0.24 -44.13 7.05
C GLU A 369 -1.37 -45.14 7.21
N TYR A 370 -1.85 -45.43 8.42
CA TYR A 370 -3.04 -46.27 8.64
C TYR A 370 -4.34 -45.56 8.25
N GLU A 371 -4.49 -44.27 8.54
CA GLU A 371 -5.70 -43.50 8.15
C GLU A 371 -5.75 -43.12 6.67
N GLU A 372 -4.62 -42.76 6.07
CA GLU A 372 -4.55 -42.34 4.66
C GLU A 372 -4.50 -43.52 3.68
N ARG A 373 -3.93 -44.68 4.06
CA ARG A 373 -3.79 -45.83 3.15
C ARG A 373 -5.13 -46.35 2.62
N PRO A 374 -6.19 -46.60 3.41
CA PRO A 374 -7.46 -47.07 2.87
C PRO A 374 -8.05 -46.12 1.83
N LYS A 375 -7.91 -44.81 2.03
CA LYS A 375 -8.35 -43.77 1.08
C LYS A 375 -7.54 -43.83 -0.22
N ALA A 376 -6.20 -43.87 -0.11
CA ALA A 376 -5.32 -43.95 -1.28
C ALA A 376 -5.45 -45.28 -2.06
N LEU A 377 -5.78 -46.38 -1.39
CA LEU A 377 -6.09 -47.65 -2.03
C LEU A 377 -7.42 -47.58 -2.79
N PHE A 378 -8.48 -47.07 -2.16
CA PHE A 378 -9.79 -46.88 -2.79
C PHE A 378 -9.69 -45.98 -4.04
N ASP A 379 -8.92 -44.89 -3.97
CA ASP A 379 -8.66 -44.02 -5.13
C ASP A 379 -7.96 -44.76 -6.30
N LEU A 380 -7.02 -45.67 -5.99
CA LEU A 380 -6.32 -46.47 -6.99
C LEU A 380 -7.21 -47.59 -7.56
N GLU A 381 -8.02 -48.25 -6.72
CA GLU A 381 -8.99 -49.27 -7.12
C GLU A 381 -10.09 -48.69 -8.01
N ASN A 382 -10.64 -47.52 -7.66
CA ASN A 382 -11.61 -46.81 -8.50
C ASN A 382 -11.03 -46.44 -9.88
N LYS A 383 -9.76 -46.01 -9.93
CA LYS A 383 -9.08 -45.76 -11.21
C LYS A 383 -8.89 -47.03 -12.03
N LEU A 384 -8.49 -48.13 -11.40
CA LEU A 384 -8.36 -49.43 -12.08
C LEU A 384 -9.71 -49.92 -12.63
N GLN A 385 -10.80 -49.79 -11.85
CA GLN A 385 -12.16 -50.09 -12.32
C GLN A 385 -12.58 -49.20 -13.50
N MET A 386 -12.26 -47.90 -13.46
CA MET A 386 -12.54 -46.98 -14.56
C MET A 386 -11.77 -47.35 -15.83
N LEU A 387 -10.51 -47.77 -15.70
CA LEU A 387 -9.68 -48.25 -16.81
C LEU A 387 -10.22 -49.56 -17.40
N MET A 388 -10.60 -50.53 -16.56
CA MET A 388 -11.25 -51.77 -17.01
C MET A 388 -12.56 -51.48 -17.74
N LYS A 389 -13.38 -50.55 -17.23
CA LYS A 389 -14.61 -50.12 -17.90
C LYS A 389 -14.34 -49.47 -19.27
N THR A 390 -13.27 -48.66 -19.40
CA THR A 390 -12.90 -48.10 -20.72
C THR A 390 -12.38 -49.14 -21.70
N LEU A 391 -11.81 -50.26 -21.22
CA LEU A 391 -11.43 -51.40 -22.06
C LEU A 391 -12.68 -52.17 -22.53
N GLU A 392 -13.65 -52.42 -21.64
CA GLU A 392 -14.95 -53.00 -22.01
C GLU A 392 -15.72 -52.10 -23.01
N GLU A 393 -15.69 -50.77 -22.84
CA GLU A 393 -16.29 -49.81 -23.78
C GLU A 393 -15.58 -49.79 -25.14
N HIS A 394 -14.27 -50.11 -25.21
CA HIS A 394 -13.52 -50.30 -26.46
C HIS A 394 -13.87 -51.64 -27.14
N GLU A 395 -13.90 -52.75 -26.39
CA GLU A 395 -14.24 -54.08 -26.90
C GLU A 395 -15.68 -54.13 -27.46
N ASN A 396 -16.61 -53.42 -26.82
CA ASN A 396 -17.98 -53.23 -27.29
C ASN A 396 -18.12 -52.25 -28.49
N LYS A 397 -17.01 -51.70 -28.99
CA LYS A 397 -16.93 -50.74 -30.11
C LYS A 397 -17.76 -49.46 -29.90
N ASP A 398 -17.68 -48.88 -28.70
CA ASP A 398 -18.29 -47.57 -28.49
C ASP A 398 -17.60 -46.52 -29.38
N LYS A 399 -18.42 -45.67 -30.02
CA LYS A 399 -18.01 -44.55 -30.87
C LYS A 399 -17.00 -43.63 -30.19
N LYS A 400 -16.86 -43.64 -28.87
CA LYS A 400 -15.91 -42.83 -28.13
C LYS A 400 -14.47 -43.37 -28.13
N TYR A 401 -14.27 -44.68 -28.33
CA TYR A 401 -12.96 -45.34 -28.21
C TYR A 401 -12.54 -46.17 -29.44
N ASP A 402 -13.46 -46.50 -30.35
CA ASP A 402 -13.25 -47.26 -31.61
C ASP A 402 -12.16 -46.69 -32.55
N HIS A 403 -11.64 -45.48 -32.29
CA HIS A 403 -10.52 -44.86 -33.02
C HIS A 403 -9.13 -45.13 -32.42
N ILE A 404 -9.03 -45.87 -31.31
CA ILE A 404 -7.77 -46.16 -30.62
C ILE A 404 -7.26 -47.54 -31.09
N ASP A 405 -5.98 -47.59 -31.45
CA ASP A 405 -5.31 -48.79 -31.95
C ASP A 405 -5.44 -49.95 -30.94
N PRO A 406 -5.90 -51.16 -31.34
CA PRO A 406 -5.97 -52.33 -30.47
C PRO A 406 -4.65 -52.63 -29.74
N VAL A 407 -3.51 -52.39 -30.38
CA VAL A 407 -2.17 -52.61 -29.80
C VAL A 407 -1.86 -51.63 -28.66
N ASP A 408 -2.49 -50.45 -28.65
CA ASP A 408 -2.36 -49.50 -27.53
C ASP A 408 -3.34 -49.80 -26.39
N MET A 409 -4.52 -50.38 -26.67
CA MET A 409 -5.42 -50.84 -25.62
C MET A 409 -4.92 -52.11 -24.92
N GLU A 410 -4.30 -53.05 -25.63
CA GLU A 410 -3.61 -54.21 -25.03
C GLU A 410 -2.49 -53.78 -24.07
N LYS A 411 -1.82 -52.63 -24.33
CA LYS A 411 -0.85 -52.04 -23.39
C LYS A 411 -1.54 -51.47 -22.15
N VAL A 412 -2.69 -50.80 -22.29
CA VAL A 412 -3.46 -50.28 -21.15
C VAL A 412 -3.97 -51.43 -20.27
N GLU A 413 -4.48 -52.51 -20.87
CA GLU A 413 -4.86 -53.73 -20.16
C GLU A 413 -3.68 -54.35 -19.42
N LYS A 414 -2.51 -54.44 -20.07
CA LYS A 414 -1.27 -54.93 -19.45
C LYS A 414 -0.83 -54.05 -18.28
N TYR A 415 -0.82 -52.72 -18.42
CA TYR A 415 -0.44 -51.81 -17.33
C TYR A 415 -1.44 -51.84 -16.16
N ALA A 416 -2.74 -51.94 -16.44
CA ALA A 416 -3.77 -52.12 -15.43
C ALA A 416 -3.59 -53.46 -14.69
N SER A 417 -3.33 -54.55 -15.42
CA SER A 417 -3.06 -55.88 -14.85
C SER A 417 -1.77 -55.93 -14.03
N GLU A 418 -0.70 -55.27 -14.46
CA GLU A 418 0.55 -55.15 -13.71
C GLU A 418 0.34 -54.33 -12.42
N ALA A 419 -0.44 -53.24 -12.47
CA ALA A 419 -0.81 -52.46 -11.30
C ALA A 419 -1.71 -53.24 -10.31
N MET A 420 -2.67 -54.02 -10.82
CA MET A 420 -3.56 -54.89 -10.02
C MET A 420 -2.78 -56.02 -9.32
N ASN A 421 -1.82 -56.64 -10.01
CA ASN A 421 -0.93 -57.66 -9.46
C ASN A 421 0.06 -57.07 -8.44
N TRP A 422 0.58 -55.86 -8.68
CA TRP A 422 1.39 -55.13 -7.71
C TRP A 422 0.59 -54.81 -6.44
N LEU A 423 -0.64 -54.30 -6.59
CA LEU A 423 -1.53 -53.93 -5.51
C LEU A 423 -1.86 -55.13 -4.62
N SER A 424 -2.35 -56.23 -5.21
CA SER A 424 -2.70 -57.47 -4.50
C SER A 424 -1.49 -58.13 -3.81
N SER A 425 -0.35 -58.22 -4.50
CA SER A 425 0.91 -58.74 -3.93
C SER A 425 1.36 -57.94 -2.71
N LYS A 426 1.36 -56.60 -2.83
CA LYS A 426 1.73 -55.70 -1.74
C LYS A 426 0.71 -55.74 -0.59
N MET A 427 -0.60 -55.79 -0.88
CA MET A 427 -1.67 -55.97 0.12
C MET A 427 -1.52 -57.26 0.92
N HIS A 428 -1.22 -58.39 0.28
CA HIS A 428 -0.97 -59.65 0.97
C HIS A 428 0.24 -59.61 1.91
N ILE A 429 1.26 -58.81 1.59
CA ILE A 429 2.41 -58.58 2.47
C ILE A 429 2.02 -57.64 3.62
N GLN A 430 1.29 -56.55 3.34
CA GLN A 430 0.87 -55.58 4.36
C GLN A 430 -0.11 -56.15 5.39
N HIS A 431 -1.02 -57.06 4.99
CA HIS A 431 -1.92 -57.77 5.90
C HIS A 431 -1.22 -58.83 6.78
N ARG A 432 0.05 -59.13 6.55
CA ARG A 432 0.88 -60.02 7.39
C ARG A 432 1.72 -59.28 8.42
N LEU A 433 1.74 -57.96 8.40
CA LEU A 433 2.46 -57.13 9.37
C LEU A 433 1.54 -56.71 10.51
N ASN A 434 2.12 -56.60 11.71
CA ASN A 434 1.44 -56.03 12.86
C ASN A 434 1.39 -54.49 12.74
N LEU A 435 0.37 -53.86 13.34
CA LEU A 435 0.17 -52.40 13.36
C LEU A 435 1.34 -51.63 14.02
N THR A 436 2.16 -52.32 14.82
CA THR A 436 3.35 -51.80 15.51
C THR A 436 4.62 -51.79 14.66
N GLN A 437 4.57 -52.30 13.42
CA GLN A 437 5.71 -52.32 12.49
C GLN A 437 5.54 -51.28 11.39
N ASP A 438 6.66 -50.75 10.90
CA ASP A 438 6.65 -49.78 9.81
C ASP A 438 6.00 -50.38 8.55
N PRO A 439 5.06 -49.67 7.90
CA PRO A 439 4.35 -50.22 6.76
C PRO A 439 5.26 -50.38 5.53
N ILE A 440 5.18 -51.54 4.89
CA ILE A 440 5.91 -51.86 3.65
C ILE A 440 5.34 -51.08 2.45
N ILE A 441 4.12 -50.55 2.57
CA ILE A 441 3.54 -49.65 1.57
C ILE A 441 3.24 -48.30 2.22
N LYS A 442 3.98 -47.29 1.75
CA LYS A 442 3.69 -45.89 2.05
C LYS A 442 2.62 -45.34 1.11
N VAL A 443 1.77 -44.44 1.61
CA VAL A 443 0.77 -43.71 0.82
C VAL A 443 1.42 -42.96 -0.34
N ALA A 444 2.67 -42.50 -0.17
CA ALA A 444 3.48 -41.92 -1.24
C ALA A 444 3.72 -42.89 -2.42
N GLU A 445 3.96 -44.19 -2.16
CA GLU A 445 4.16 -45.20 -3.21
C GLU A 445 2.86 -45.50 -3.96
N ILE A 446 1.73 -45.56 -3.25
CA ILE A 446 0.40 -45.76 -3.85
C ILE A 446 0.04 -44.56 -4.76
N LYS A 447 0.23 -43.33 -4.25
CA LYS A 447 0.01 -42.10 -5.01
C LYS A 447 0.98 -41.98 -6.20
N ALA A 448 2.23 -42.45 -6.07
CA ALA A 448 3.19 -42.50 -7.17
C ALA A 448 2.76 -43.50 -8.26
N LYS A 449 2.36 -44.73 -7.90
CA LYS A 449 1.84 -45.73 -8.84
C LYS A 449 0.54 -45.29 -9.52
N SER A 450 -0.33 -44.60 -8.79
CA SER A 450 -1.53 -43.96 -9.36
C SER A 450 -1.16 -42.93 -10.45
N LYS A 451 -0.18 -42.06 -10.20
CA LYS A 451 0.31 -41.09 -11.20
C LYS A 451 1.05 -41.74 -12.37
N GLU A 452 1.78 -42.83 -12.13
CA GLU A 452 2.45 -43.61 -13.19
C GLU A 452 1.41 -44.23 -14.13
N LEU A 453 0.35 -44.81 -13.57
CA LEU A 453 -0.78 -45.36 -14.31
C LEU A 453 -1.52 -44.26 -15.11
N ASP A 454 -1.79 -43.11 -14.49
CA ASP A 454 -2.35 -41.93 -15.18
C ASP A 454 -1.46 -41.50 -16.36
N ASN A 455 -0.14 -41.39 -16.16
CA ASN A 455 0.81 -40.95 -17.18
C ASN A 455 0.95 -41.94 -18.35
N LEU A 456 0.74 -43.23 -18.12
CA LEU A 456 0.80 -44.26 -19.17
C LEU A 456 -0.53 -44.43 -19.90
N CYS A 457 -1.66 -44.37 -19.17
CA CYS A 457 -2.99 -44.66 -19.74
C CYS A 457 -3.64 -43.42 -20.36
N ASN A 458 -3.52 -42.23 -19.74
CA ASN A 458 -4.20 -41.03 -20.24
C ASN A 458 -3.75 -40.62 -21.66
N PRO A 459 -2.46 -40.67 -22.05
CA PRO A 459 -2.04 -40.36 -23.41
C PRO A 459 -2.56 -41.34 -24.48
N ILE A 460 -3.04 -42.52 -24.08
CA ILE A 460 -3.66 -43.52 -24.95
C ILE A 460 -5.17 -43.30 -25.02
N ILE A 461 -5.83 -43.20 -23.86
CA ILE A 461 -7.29 -43.08 -23.72
C ILE A 461 -7.82 -41.74 -24.27
N TYR A 462 -7.02 -40.67 -24.18
CA TYR A 462 -7.39 -39.33 -24.65
C TYR A 462 -6.78 -38.96 -26.02
N LYS A 463 -6.31 -39.93 -26.82
CA LYS A 463 -5.88 -39.66 -28.21
C LYS A 463 -7.02 -38.99 -29.01
N PRO A 464 -6.83 -37.79 -29.58
CA PRO A 464 -7.86 -37.13 -30.38
C PRO A 464 -8.14 -37.88 -31.69
N LYS A 465 -9.40 -37.89 -32.13
CA LYS A 465 -9.78 -38.39 -33.46
C LYS A 465 -9.15 -37.52 -34.55
N SER A 466 -8.50 -38.16 -35.53
CA SER A 466 -8.05 -37.48 -36.74
C SER A 466 -9.25 -36.99 -37.56
N LYS A 467 -9.18 -35.76 -38.07
CA LYS A 467 -10.13 -35.27 -39.08
C LYS A 467 -9.78 -35.90 -40.42
N ALA A 468 -10.71 -36.63 -41.02
CA ALA A 468 -10.57 -37.08 -42.41
C ALA A 468 -10.75 -35.90 -43.38
N GLU A 469 -9.92 -35.85 -44.42
CA GLU A 469 -10.12 -34.95 -45.56
C GLU A 469 -11.40 -35.36 -46.34
N PRO A 470 -12.14 -34.39 -46.91
CA PRO A 470 -13.35 -34.69 -47.66
C PRO A 470 -13.04 -35.32 -49.03
N LEU A 471 -13.46 -36.57 -49.22
CA LEU A 471 -13.46 -37.20 -50.54
C LEU A 471 -14.39 -36.46 -51.50
N SER A 472 -13.89 -36.18 -52.69
CA SER A 472 -14.59 -35.50 -53.78
C SER A 472 -15.71 -36.37 -54.37
N LYS A 473 -16.77 -35.70 -54.87
CA LYS A 473 -17.74 -36.32 -55.80
C LYS A 473 -17.49 -35.82 -57.21
N ASP A 474 -17.64 -36.75 -58.15
CA ASP A 474 -17.36 -36.61 -59.57
C ASP A 474 -18.57 -36.02 -60.34
N GLN A 475 -18.31 -35.22 -61.38
CA GLN A 475 -18.92 -35.31 -62.73
C GLN A 475 -18.71 -34.05 -63.60
N GLY A 476 -18.34 -34.27 -64.87
CA GLY A 476 -18.78 -33.43 -66.01
C GLY A 476 -17.85 -32.30 -66.49
N LYS A 477 -17.36 -32.40 -67.74
CA LYS A 477 -16.57 -31.35 -68.43
C LYS A 477 -17.44 -30.41 -69.28
N SER A 478 -17.15 -29.10 -69.24
CA SER A 478 -16.96 -28.23 -70.44
C SER A 478 -16.35 -26.87 -70.06
N ASN A 479 -15.61 -26.24 -70.99
CA ASN A 479 -14.89 -24.95 -70.82
C ASN A 479 -15.87 -23.76 -70.63
N SER A 480 -15.53 -22.57 -70.09
CA SER A 480 -14.36 -21.72 -70.38
C SER A 480 -14.27 -20.46 -69.48
N GLU A 481 -13.03 -19.97 -69.27
CA GLU A 481 -12.58 -18.57 -69.05
C GLU A 481 -12.94 -17.73 -67.80
N GLN A 482 -11.86 -17.22 -67.15
CA GLN A 482 -11.61 -15.86 -66.59
C GLN A 482 -12.67 -15.20 -65.64
N ASN A 483 -12.33 -14.57 -64.51
CA ASN A 483 -11.09 -13.86 -64.13
C ASN A 483 -10.94 -13.69 -62.59
N ARG A 484 -9.69 -13.41 -62.13
CA ARG A 484 -9.32 -12.86 -60.79
C ARG A 484 -9.51 -11.31 -60.79
N PRO A 485 -9.20 -10.50 -59.73
CA PRO A 485 -8.50 -10.74 -58.45
C PRO A 485 -9.35 -10.26 -57.23
N MET A 486 -8.91 -9.90 -56.00
CA MET A 486 -7.62 -9.84 -55.27
C MET A 486 -7.85 -9.84 -53.72
N ASN A 487 -6.80 -10.09 -52.92
CA ASN A 487 -6.47 -9.64 -51.52
C ASN A 487 -7.57 -9.54 -50.40
N GLY A 488 -7.33 -9.89 -49.12
CA GLY A 488 -6.09 -10.14 -48.35
C GLY A 488 -5.58 -8.86 -47.63
N GLN A 489 -4.92 -8.87 -46.45
CA GLN A 489 -4.58 -9.90 -45.45
C GLN A 489 -3.90 -9.20 -44.23
N GLY A 490 -3.79 -9.82 -43.04
CA GLY A 490 -2.94 -9.37 -41.91
C GLY A 490 -3.58 -9.59 -40.53
N SER A 491 -3.18 -10.61 -39.74
CA SER A 491 -2.07 -10.64 -38.75
C SER A 491 -2.45 -9.98 -37.42
N SER A 492 -2.70 -10.72 -36.31
CA SER A 492 -1.73 -11.39 -35.40
C SER A 492 -0.87 -10.37 -34.61
N ASP A 493 -0.56 -10.50 -33.30
CA ASP A 493 -0.48 -11.65 -32.37
C ASP A 493 -0.68 -11.23 -30.87
N THR A 494 -0.63 -12.22 -29.95
CA THR A 494 0.06 -12.17 -28.62
C THR A 494 -0.75 -12.11 -27.29
N LYS A 495 -0.90 -13.30 -26.66
CA LYS A 495 -0.66 -13.69 -25.23
C LYS A 495 -1.44 -13.15 -24.00
N LEU A 496 -1.82 -14.16 -23.19
CA LEU A 496 -1.64 -14.38 -21.73
C LEU A 496 -2.65 -13.88 -20.67
N ASP A 497 -2.59 -14.64 -19.57
CA ASP A 497 -3.12 -14.48 -18.20
C ASP A 497 -4.59 -14.84 -17.87
N ASP A 498 -4.79 -15.00 -16.56
CA ASP A 498 -5.57 -16.08 -15.91
C ASP A 498 -6.56 -15.51 -14.87
N SER A 499 -7.23 -16.40 -14.14
CA SER A 499 -8.10 -16.24 -12.98
C SER A 499 -9.62 -16.13 -13.24
N CYS A 500 -10.33 -17.08 -12.65
CA CYS A 500 -11.79 -17.11 -12.52
C CYS A 500 -12.15 -16.99 -11.02
N GLN A 501 -13.16 -16.19 -10.69
CA GLN A 501 -13.55 -15.91 -9.31
C GLN A 501 -14.51 -16.96 -8.73
N GLN A 502 -14.37 -17.27 -7.44
CA GLN A 502 -15.40 -17.93 -6.63
C GLN A 502 -16.40 -16.90 -6.05
N PRO A 503 -17.66 -17.30 -5.82
CA PRO A 503 -18.53 -16.69 -4.82
C PRO A 503 -18.70 -17.57 -3.57
N LYS A 504 -18.96 -16.92 -2.42
CA LYS A 504 -19.22 -17.53 -1.11
C LYS A 504 -20.72 -17.83 -0.90
N SER A 505 -21.03 -18.68 0.08
CA SER A 505 -22.29 -18.67 0.81
C SER A 505 -22.03 -18.46 2.31
N SER A 506 -23.08 -18.07 3.04
CA SER A 506 -23.03 -17.55 4.42
C SER A 506 -24.14 -18.16 5.26
N GLU A 507 -23.87 -18.43 6.54
CA GLU A 507 -24.91 -18.66 7.56
C GLU A 507 -24.41 -18.13 8.91
N GLU A 508 -25.26 -17.40 9.62
CA GLU A 508 -25.10 -16.93 10.99
C GLU A 508 -25.89 -17.85 11.93
N MET A 509 -25.46 -17.99 13.19
CA MET A 509 -26.38 -18.34 14.28
C MET A 509 -25.82 -17.87 15.63
N ASP A 510 -26.58 -16.99 16.31
CA ASP A 510 -26.42 -16.67 17.74
C ASP A 510 -26.80 -17.87 18.62
N MET A 511 -26.34 -17.89 19.88
CA MET A 511 -27.14 -18.20 21.08
C MET A 511 -26.41 -17.75 22.36
N ASP A 512 -27.17 -17.09 23.25
CA ASP A 512 -27.04 -16.88 24.72
C ASP A 512 -25.70 -16.49 25.37
#